data_AF-A0A8J7JSX6-F1
#
_entry.id   AF-A0A8J7JSX6-F1
#
_cell.length_a   1.000
_cell.length_b   1.000
_cell.length_c   1.000
_cell.angle_alpha   90.00
_cell.angle_beta   90.00
_cell.angle_gamma   90.00
#
_symmetry.space_group_name_H-M   'P 1'
#
loop_
_entity.id
_entity.type
_entity.pdbx_description
1 polymer ?
#
loop_
_entity_poly.entity_id
_entity_poly.type
_entity_poly.pdbx_seq_one_letter_code
_entity_poly.pdbx_strand_id
1 'polypeptide(L)'
;MSEEKQFVVGDRVRVILMPPYVKTAEPMPMLRPPNVIQLGEEGVVMDRRPGGYWGVRFTKGTFLMDSQYLETVIAANDTPHASASGTIPTVPEETTNG
;
A
#
# COMPACT_ATOMS: atom_id res chain seq x y z
N MET A 1 -6.60 13.11 8.87
CA MET A 1 -5.35 12.37 9.09
C MET A 1 -5.24 11.41 7.93
N SER A 2 -4.29 11.63 7.03
CA SER A 2 -4.14 10.79 5.84
C SER A 2 -3.55 9.45 6.26
N GLU A 3 -4.24 8.35 5.99
CA GLU A 3 -3.69 7.01 6.16
C GLU A 3 -2.50 6.85 5.20
N GLU A 4 -1.28 6.91 5.74
CA GLU A 4 -0.08 6.54 5.00
C GLU A 4 -0.12 5.02 4.77
N LYS A 5 -0.50 4.61 3.56
CA LYS A 5 -0.50 3.20 3.18
C LYS A 5 0.94 2.74 3.07
N GLN A 6 1.35 1.86 3.99
CA GLN A 6 2.72 1.33 4.03
C GLN A 6 2.79 0.03 3.24
N PHE A 7 3.80 -0.09 2.39
CA PHE A 7 4.10 -1.32 1.65
C PHE A 7 5.36 -1.99 2.20
N VAL A 8 5.56 -3.26 1.89
CA VAL A 8 6.80 -3.97 2.18
C VAL A 8 7.64 -4.06 0.92
N VAL A 9 8.97 -3.99 1.05
CA VAL A 9 9.88 -4.25 -0.07
C VAL A 9 9.69 -5.70 -0.54
N GLY A 10 9.39 -5.88 -1.83
CA GLY A 10 8.99 -7.15 -2.43
C GLY A 10 7.48 -7.27 -2.67
N ASP A 11 6.65 -6.39 -2.11
CA ASP A 11 5.22 -6.39 -2.38
C ASP A 11 4.92 -6.02 -3.84
N ARG A 12 3.89 -6.68 -4.38
CA ARG A 12 3.29 -6.28 -5.64
C ARG A 12 2.28 -5.17 -5.40
N VAL A 13 2.43 -4.10 -6.15
CA VAL A 13 1.54 -2.94 -6.12
C VAL A 13 1.03 -2.64 -7.51
N ARG A 14 -0.14 -2.02 -7.62
CA ARG A 14 -0.79 -1.63 -8.85
C ARG A 14 -1.07 -0.14 -8.85
N VAL A 15 -0.85 0.52 -9.97
CA VAL A 15 -1.19 1.94 -10.14
C VAL A 15 -2.70 2.09 -10.21
N ILE A 16 -3.30 2.75 -9.23
CA ILE A 16 -4.75 3.05 -9.20
C ILE A 16 -5.07 4.48 -9.63
N LEU A 17 -4.06 5.35 -9.68
CA LEU A 17 -4.23 6.75 -10.02
C LEU A 17 -2.98 7.27 -10.72
N MET A 18 -3.15 8.00 -11.81
CA MET A 18 -2.04 8.53 -12.62
C MET A 18 -1.60 9.88 -12.06
N PRO A 19 -0.39 9.99 -11.47
CA PRO A 19 0.15 11.28 -11.08
C PRO A 19 0.47 12.14 -12.31
N PRO A 20 0.48 13.49 -12.20
CA PRO A 20 0.81 14.37 -13.32
C PRO A 20 2.29 14.26 -13.73
N TYR A 21 3.17 13.87 -12.81
CA TYR A 21 4.60 13.65 -13.03
C TYR A 21 5.13 12.57 -12.10
N VAL A 22 6.09 11.77 -12.56
CA VAL A 22 6.76 10.74 -11.76
C VAL A 22 8.25 11.00 -11.68
N LYS A 23 8.88 10.66 -10.57
CA LYS A 23 10.33 10.78 -10.41
C LYS A 23 10.99 9.42 -10.64
N THR A 24 12.17 9.39 -11.26
CA THR A 24 12.96 8.16 -11.32
C THR A 24 13.60 7.86 -9.96
N ALA A 25 13.76 6.58 -9.62
CA ALA A 25 14.44 6.14 -8.39
C ALA A 25 15.98 6.12 -8.51
N GLU A 26 16.51 6.79 -9.54
CA GLU A 26 17.93 6.88 -9.86
C GLU A 26 18.69 7.78 -8.86
N PRO A 27 20.04 7.69 -8.79
CA PRO A 27 20.88 8.58 -7.97
C PRO A 27 20.67 10.06 -8.29
N MET A 28 20.31 10.39 -9.54
CA MET A 28 19.85 11.70 -9.98
C MET A 28 18.36 11.61 -10.36
N PRO A 29 17.42 11.99 -9.46
CA PRO A 29 16.00 11.90 -9.74
C PRO A 29 15.62 12.87 -10.86
N MET A 30 15.06 12.35 -11.94
CA MET A 30 14.50 13.15 -13.04
C MET A 30 12.99 13.08 -13.03
N LEU A 31 12.33 14.22 -13.27
CA LEU A 31 10.90 14.26 -13.53
C LEU A 31 10.63 13.71 -14.92
N ARG A 32 9.79 12.68 -14.98
CA ARG A 32 9.31 12.07 -16.22
C ARG A 32 7.80 12.27 -16.35
N PRO A 33 7.29 12.38 -17.58
CA PRO A 33 5.86 12.40 -17.83
C PRO A 33 5.24 11.05 -17.42
N PRO A 34 3.94 11.03 -17.09
CA PRO A 34 3.26 9.82 -16.65
C PRO A 34 3.16 8.74 -17.72
N ASN A 35 3.45 9.07 -18.99
CA ASN A 35 3.51 8.11 -20.10
C ASN A 35 4.54 6.97 -19.92
N VAL A 36 5.38 7.03 -18.88
CA VAL A 36 6.31 5.95 -18.52
C VAL A 36 5.67 4.84 -17.68
N ILE A 37 4.46 5.07 -17.15
CA ILE A 37 3.65 4.10 -16.42
C ILE A 37 2.23 4.08 -17.01
N GLN A 38 1.47 3.03 -16.73
CA GLN A 38 0.06 2.95 -17.11
C GLN A 38 -0.85 2.76 -15.90
N LEU A 39 -2.09 3.24 -16.03
CA LEU A 39 -3.12 2.97 -15.03
C LEU A 39 -3.41 1.46 -15.01
N GLY A 40 -3.41 0.88 -13.82
CA GLY A 40 -3.52 -0.58 -13.65
C GLY A 40 -2.21 -1.33 -13.86
N GLU A 41 -1.09 -0.64 -14.14
CA GLU A 41 0.21 -1.30 -14.26
C GLU A 41 0.65 -1.85 -12.90
N GLU A 42 1.04 -3.12 -12.88
CA GLU A 42 1.58 -3.79 -11.72
C GLU A 42 3.10 -3.60 -11.67
N GLY A 43 3.61 -3.27 -10.48
CA GLY A 43 5.02 -3.12 -10.19
C GLY A 43 5.39 -3.77 -8.87
N VAL A 44 6.69 -3.86 -8.61
CA VAL A 44 7.22 -4.44 -7.37
C VAL A 44 7.93 -3.36 -6.57
N VAL A 45 7.63 -3.26 -5.28
CA VAL A 45 8.32 -2.33 -4.37
C VAL A 45 9.76 -2.81 -4.19
N MET A 46 10.72 -1.98 -4.60
CA MET A 46 12.16 -2.26 -4.47
C MET A 46 12.77 -1.60 -3.24
N ASP A 47 12.28 -0.41 -2.87
CA ASP A 47 12.86 0.37 -1.77
C ASP A 47 11.85 1.38 -1.20
N ARG A 48 12.07 1.81 0.05
CA ARG A 48 11.31 2.87 0.72
C ARG A 48 12.24 4.03 1.05
N ARG A 49 11.99 5.20 0.45
CA ARG A 49 12.75 6.42 0.75
C ARG A 49 12.18 7.11 1.99
N PRO A 50 13.03 7.69 2.87
CA PRO A 50 12.57 8.56 3.94
C PRO A 50 11.87 9.78 3.30
N GLY A 51 10.59 9.98 3.63
CA GLY A 51 9.74 11.01 3.00
C GLY A 51 8.46 10.50 2.32
N GLY A 52 8.11 9.22 2.49
CA GLY A 52 6.82 8.66 2.03
C GLY A 52 6.81 8.15 0.58
N TYR A 53 7.97 8.14 -0.09
CA TYR A 53 8.09 7.65 -1.46
C TYR A 53 8.54 6.20 -1.53
N TRP A 54 7.90 5.45 -2.42
CA TRP A 54 8.17 4.05 -2.70
C TRP A 54 8.86 3.91 -4.06
N GLY A 55 10.05 3.33 -4.09
CA GLY A 55 10.71 2.97 -5.34
C GLY A 55 10.09 1.72 -5.91
N VAL A 56 9.21 1.86 -6.88
CA VAL A 56 8.51 0.73 -7.52
C VAL A 56 9.14 0.45 -8.88
N ARG A 57 9.52 -0.79 -9.11
CA ARG A 57 10.01 -1.28 -10.39
C ARG A 57 8.84 -1.70 -11.26
N PHE A 58 8.69 -0.99 -12.36
CA PHE A 58 7.74 -1.23 -13.44
C PHE A 58 8.47 -1.81 -14.65
N THR A 59 7.72 -2.10 -15.71
CA THR A 59 8.29 -2.65 -16.96
C THR A 59 9.29 -1.67 -17.61
N LYS A 60 9.03 -0.36 -17.47
CA LYS A 60 9.85 0.70 -18.07
C LYS A 60 11.05 1.14 -17.22
N GLY A 61 11.13 0.69 -15.96
CA GLY A 61 12.18 1.10 -15.03
C GLY A 61 11.66 1.29 -13.61
N THR A 62 12.47 1.88 -12.74
CA THR A 62 12.12 2.11 -11.33
C THR A 62 11.76 3.57 -11.08
N PHE A 63 10.57 3.79 -10.53
CA PHE A 63 10.01 5.12 -10.30
C PHE A 63 9.61 5.30 -8.84
N LEU A 64 9.74 6.52 -8.34
CA LEU A 64 9.28 6.92 -7.01
C LEU A 64 7.80 7.26 -7.09
N MET A 65 7.00 6.51 -6.33
CA MET A 65 5.56 6.62 -6.27
C MET A 65 5.12 6.90 -4.83
N ASP A 66 4.09 7.71 -4.67
CA ASP A 66 3.44 7.90 -3.38
C ASP A 66 2.39 6.81 -3.15
N SER A 67 2.17 6.48 -1.89
CA SER A 67 1.20 5.47 -1.49
C SER A 67 -0.23 5.74 -1.93
N GLN A 68 -0.60 7.01 -2.16
CA GLN A 68 -1.91 7.41 -2.67
C GLN A 68 -2.17 6.97 -4.13
N TYR A 69 -1.12 6.80 -4.93
CA TYR A 69 -1.22 6.41 -6.35
C TYR A 69 -1.16 4.89 -6.54
N LEU A 70 -0.87 4.15 -5.46
CA LEU A 70 -0.59 2.73 -5.47
C LEU A 70 -1.57 1.95 -4.59
N GLU A 71 -1.85 0.73 -5.01
CA GLU A 71 -2.63 -0.23 -4.25
C GLU A 71 -1.89 -1.57 -4.16
N THR A 72 -1.91 -2.21 -3.01
CA THR A 72 -1.33 -3.55 -2.87
C THR A 72 -2.15 -4.57 -3.67
N VAL A 73 -1.48 -5.35 -4.51
CA VAL A 73 -2.09 -6.50 -5.19
C VAL A 73 -2.03 -7.65 -4.21
N ILE A 74 -2.98 -7.66 -3.27
CA ILE A 74 -3.16 -8.77 -2.34
C ILE A 74 -3.59 -9.96 -3.20
N ALA A 75 -2.68 -10.90 -3.45
CA ALA A 75 -3.11 -12.24 -3.83
C ALA A 75 -3.91 -12.76 -2.63
N ALA A 76 -5.20 -12.98 -2.83
CA ALA A 76 -6.23 -13.18 -1.82
C ALA A 76 -6.02 -14.43 -0.93
N ASN A 77 -4.93 -14.49 -0.16
CA ASN A 77 -4.62 -15.61 0.73
C ASN A 77 -4.35 -15.23 2.18
N ASP A 78 -4.51 -13.97 2.58
CA ASP A 78 -4.54 -13.65 4.02
C ASP A 78 -5.46 -12.46 4.31
N THR A 79 -6.76 -12.77 4.39
CA THR A 79 -7.64 -12.02 5.28
C THR A 79 -7.51 -12.70 6.64
N PRO A 80 -7.03 -11.99 7.66
CA PRO A 80 -8.02 -11.46 8.58
C PRO A 80 -7.74 -10.00 8.94
N HIS A 81 -8.55 -9.10 8.37
CA HIS A 81 -8.98 -7.91 9.10
C HIS A 81 -10.00 -8.36 10.17
N ALA A 82 -9.55 -9.16 11.13
CA ALA A 82 -10.27 -9.41 12.36
C ALA A 82 -9.95 -8.26 13.31
N SER A 83 -10.58 -7.11 13.06
CA SER A 83 -10.81 -6.13 14.12
C SER A 83 -11.85 -6.73 15.07
N ALA A 84 -11.43 -7.72 15.85
CA ALA A 84 -12.16 -8.18 17.02
C ALA A 84 -11.99 -7.10 18.09
N SER A 85 -12.74 -6.01 17.94
CA SER A 85 -12.94 -5.06 19.03
C SER A 85 -13.83 -5.76 20.05
N GLY A 86 -13.19 -6.37 21.04
CA GLY A 86 -13.87 -6.98 22.17
C GLY A 86 -14.67 -5.93 22.93
N THR A 87 -15.99 -6.07 22.93
CA THR A 87 -16.83 -5.59 24.03
C THR A 87 -17.79 -6.71 24.41
N ILE A 88 -17.52 -7.21 25.61
CA ILE A 88 -18.19 -8.22 26.43
C ILE A 88 -19.72 -8.15 26.30
N PRO A 89 -20.45 -9.26 26.04
CA PRO A 89 -21.86 -9.31 26.40
C PRO A 89 -21.98 -9.40 27.92
N THR A 90 -22.29 -8.29 28.58
CA THR A 90 -22.81 -8.31 29.95
C THR A 90 -24.16 -9.02 29.93
N VAL A 91 -24.19 -10.30 30.28
CA VAL A 91 -25.40 -10.95 30.77
C VAL A 91 -25.51 -10.67 32.28
N PRO A 92 -26.67 -10.20 32.77
CA PRO A 92 -26.93 -10.08 34.20
C PRO A 92 -27.52 -11.39 34.76
N GLU A 93 -27.52 -11.46 36.09
CA GLU A 93 -28.25 -12.37 37.00
C GLU A 93 -27.73 -13.82 37.13
N GLU A 94 -27.34 -14.32 38.32
CA GLU A 94 -27.97 -14.44 39.66
C GLU A 94 -28.56 -15.86 39.88
N THR A 95 -28.16 -16.45 41.02
CA THR A 95 -28.90 -17.42 41.85
C THR A 95 -28.86 -18.93 41.55
N THR A 96 -28.24 -19.63 42.52
CA THR A 96 -28.59 -20.92 43.15
C THR A 96 -28.57 -22.22 42.32
N ASN A 97 -27.87 -23.25 42.81
CA ASN A 97 -28.46 -24.40 43.54
C ASN A 97 -27.40 -25.52 43.73
N GLY A 98 -27.41 -26.17 44.90
CA GLY A 98 -26.67 -27.43 45.13
C GLY A 98 -26.09 -27.57 46.53
#